data_AF-A0A436W764-F1
#
_entry.id   AF-A0A436W764-F1
#
_cell.length_a   1.000
_cell.length_b   1.000
_cell.length_c   1.000
_cell.angle_alpha   90.00
_cell.angle_beta   90.00
_cell.angle_gamma   90.00
#
_symmetry.space_group_name_H-M   'P 1'
#
loop_
_entity.id
_entity.type
_entity.pdbx_description
1 polymer ?
#
loop_
_entity_poly.entity_id
_entity_poly.type
_entity_poly.pdbx_seq_one_letter_code
_entity_poly.pdbx_strand_id
1 'polypeptide(L)' 'MTHRILILGGTTEARQLAGKLAARADLSVTLS' A
#
# COMPACT_ATOMS: atom_id res chain seq x y z
N MET A 1 16.12 2.11 -4.48
CA MET A 1 15.15 2.88 -5.30
C MET A 1 13.78 2.66 -4.70
N THR A 2 12.96 3.70 -4.56
CA THR A 2 11.63 3.56 -3.93
C THR A 2 10.60 3.10 -4.96
N HIS A 3 9.94 1.98 -4.72
CA HIS A 3 8.87 1.47 -5.59
C HIS A 3 7.52 2.07 -5.18
N ARG A 4 6.76 2.55 -6.17
CA ARG A 4 5.42 3.14 -5.95
C ARG A 4 4.34 2.13 -6.27
N ILE A 5 3.43 1.93 -5.32
CA ILE A 5 2.31 0.97 -5.43
C ILE A 5 1.00 1.74 -5.21
N LEU A 6 0.07 1.58 -6.14
CA LEU A 6 -1.30 2.07 -6.04
C LEU A 6 -2.24 0.89 -5.79
N ILE A 7 -2.99 0.96 -4.70
CA ILE A 7 -4.07 0.01 -4.37
C ILE A 7 -5.39 0.72 -4.66
N LEU A 8 -6.12 0.24 -5.66
CA LEU A 8 -7.44 0.73 -6.00
C LEU A 8 -8.50 -0.09 -5.26
N GLY A 9 -9.27 0.56 -4.40
CA GLY A 9 -10.40 -0.04 -3.71
C GLY A 9 -10.53 0.37 -2.24
N GLY A 10 -11.77 0.27 -1.74
CA GLY A 10 -12.13 0.63 -0.36
C GLY A 10 -12.35 -0.55 0.58
N THR A 11 -12.04 -1.79 0.16
CA THR A 11 -12.34 -2.99 0.96
C THR A 11 -11.41 -3.12 2.16
N THR A 12 -11.81 -3.97 3.11
CA THR A 12 -11.02 -4.27 4.30
C THR A 12 -9.67 -4.89 3.93
N GLU A 13 -9.64 -5.77 2.94
CA GLU A 13 -8.45 -6.46 2.47
C GLU A 13 -7.44 -5.49 1.86
N ALA A 14 -7.91 -4.52 1.07
CA ALA A 14 -7.07 -3.48 0.48
C ALA A 14 -6.35 -2.65 1.56
N ARG A 15 -7.07 -2.27 2.63
CA ARG A 15 -6.49 -1.53 3.77
C ARG A 15 -5.49 -2.37 4.56
N GLN A 16 -5.80 -3.64 4.81
CA GLN A 16 -4.87 -4.54 5.50
C GLN A 16 -3.59 -4.77 4.69
N LEU A 17 -3.70 -4.95 3.37
CA LEU A 17 -2.56 -5.09 2.48
C LEU A 17 -1.71 -3.80 2.46
N ALA A 18 -2.35 -2.64 2.35
CA ALA A 18 -1.67 -1.35 2.39
C ALA A 18 -0.89 -1.17 3.70
N GLY A 19 -1.48 -1.52 4.84
CA GLY A 19 -0.82 -1.45 6.15
C GLY A 19 0.42 -2.34 6.24
N LYS A 20 0.36 -3.58 5.71
CA LYS A 20 1.51 -4.49 5.67
C LYS A 20 2.64 -3.97 4.78
N LEU A 21 2.29 -3.36 3.64
CA LEU A 21 3.27 -2.84 2.68
C LEU A 21 3.87 -1.50 3.15
N ALA A 22 3.11 -0.67 3.85
CA ALA A 22 3.58 0.61 4.39
C ALA A 22 4.68 0.47 5.46
N ALA A 23 4.82 -0.72 6.07
CA ALA A 23 5.89 -1.01 7.02
C ALA A 23 7.29 -1.14 6.36
N ARG A 24 7.37 -1.17 5.02
CA ARG A 24 8.63 -1.31 4.29
C ARG A 24 9.14 0.04 3.79
N ALA A 25 10.38 0.38 4.17
CA ALA A 25 11.00 1.68 3.87
C ALA A 25 11.31 1.92 2.38
N ASP A 26 11.33 0.86 1.57
CA ASP A 26 11.57 0.91 0.13
C ASP A 26 10.28 1.08 -0.69
N LEU A 27 9.11 1.10 -0.04
CA LEU A 27 7.82 1.18 -0.70
C LEU A 27 7.08 2.48 -0.38
N SER A 28 6.48 3.09 -1.40
CA SER A 28 5.52 4.18 -1.26
C SER A 28 4.16 3.67 -1.72
N VAL A 29 3.25 3.47 -0.76
CA VAL A 29 1.92 2.90 -1.00
C VAL A 29 0.88 4.00 -0.95
N THR A 30 0.01 4.06 -1.95
CA THR A 30 -1.16 4.94 -1.99
C THR A 30 -2.41 4.09 -2.13
N LEU A 31 -3.43 4.39 -1.32
CA LEU A 31 -4.74 3.75 -1.39
C LEU A 31 -5.76 4.76 -1.91
N SER A 32 -6.56 4.38 -2.90
CA SER A 32 -7.57 5.25 -3.52
C SER A 32 -8.89 4.54 -3.75
#